data_AF-A0A3A4K4U6-F1
#
_entry.id   AF-A0A3A4K4U6-F1
#
_cell.length_a   1.000
_cell.length_b   1.000
_cell.length_c   1.000
_cell.angle_alpha   90.00
_cell.angle_beta   90.00
_cell.angle_gamma   90.00
#
_symmetry.space_group_name_H-M   'P 1'
#
loop_
_entity.id
_entity.type
_entity.pdbx_description
1 polymer ?
#
loop_
_entity_poly.entity_id
_entity_poly.type
_entity_poly.pdbx_seq_one_letter_code
_entity_poly.pdbx_strand_id
1 'polypeptide(L)'
;MDDYVFPKPNHQVQDFNDVPTVPDDPDIRDDLGSIEVEEGAASVIAWYEGSDDNLLWPYTLDAPNSVRLYDFDTDVIDDAINDQYDFHFFPDSSLSVFLPNTPRLPFMPGTYVISIGSVIASDDIHVRFFVKPQRPEDQPDDRLNVNFWFVGLSGLNASNAASHVEFSRSVRVFTDCLGTGNIRLGEIAYHDLGGDDATGLSVITGIGEFRKLLRKSAAADNDWPNIFFIRSFDGDDLEGVIGLAGHIPGPPTVQGTAFSGVAVSMEYFEGFPRITGMVMAHELGHWLGLFHTSEYTGTFHDALNDTPQCTNGMDQNADGVVEWGECASAGAMNLMFWMTPYDDLFTVGAGGLSLSEDQRWVLERNPAIEYAADP
;
A
#
# COMPACT_ATOMS: atom_id res chain seq x y z
N MET A 1 -7.34 -9.61 38.29
CA MET A 1 -8.26 -8.74 37.51
C MET A 1 -7.44 -7.48 37.37
N ASP A 2 -6.48 -7.52 36.46
CA ASP A 2 -5.35 -6.59 36.49
C ASP A 2 -5.21 -6.03 35.08
N ASP A 3 -5.54 -4.73 35.03
CA ASP A 3 -4.99 -3.67 34.19
C ASP A 3 -4.78 -3.99 32.70
N TYR A 4 -5.85 -3.79 31.93
CA TYR A 4 -5.74 -3.41 30.52
C TYR A 4 -5.15 -2.00 30.45
N VAL A 5 -3.84 -1.92 30.24
CA VAL A 5 -3.18 -0.67 29.86
C VAL A 5 -3.51 -0.45 28.39
N PHE A 6 -4.45 0.45 28.14
CA PHE A 6 -4.70 1.02 26.82
C PHE A 6 -3.41 1.71 26.31
N PRO A 7 -3.03 1.59 25.02
CA PRO A 7 -2.01 2.47 24.47
C PRO A 7 -2.49 3.93 24.57
N LYS A 8 -1.56 4.81 24.90
CA LYS A 8 -1.85 6.19 25.32
C LYS A 8 -2.23 7.06 24.12
N PRO A 9 -3.20 7.98 24.26
CA PRO A 9 -3.47 9.01 23.27
C PRO A 9 -2.31 10.01 23.34
N ASN A 10 -1.34 9.84 22.45
CA ASN A 10 -0.31 10.80 22.02
C ASN A 10 0.51 10.07 20.95
N HIS A 11 -0.14 9.65 19.87
CA HIS A 11 0.53 8.95 18.79
C HIS A 11 0.89 9.96 17.69
N GLN A 12 2.19 10.13 17.48
CA GLN A 12 2.66 10.47 16.15
C GLN A 12 2.61 9.15 15.38
N VAL A 13 1.51 8.91 14.69
CA VAL A 13 1.49 7.91 13.61
C VAL A 13 2.61 8.32 12.67
N GLN A 14 3.46 7.38 12.26
CA GLN A 14 4.51 7.68 11.29
C GLN A 14 3.83 8.26 10.06
N ASP A 15 4.03 9.54 9.88
CA ASP A 15 3.44 10.29 8.80
C ASP A 15 4.18 9.87 7.54
N PHE A 16 3.52 9.13 6.64
CA PHE A 16 4.01 9.08 5.26
C PHE A 16 3.87 10.47 4.60
N ASN A 17 3.17 11.43 5.23
CA ASN A 17 3.03 12.82 4.78
C ASN A 17 4.13 13.76 5.29
N ASP A 18 5.15 13.27 6.02
CA ASP A 18 6.44 13.97 6.05
C ASP A 18 7.13 13.77 4.70
N VAL A 19 6.51 14.30 3.63
CA VAL A 19 7.15 14.53 2.34
C VAL A 19 8.42 15.29 2.68
N PRO A 20 9.62 14.69 2.48
CA PRO A 20 10.85 15.41 2.73
C PRO A 20 10.78 16.74 1.99
N THR A 21 11.03 17.85 2.67
CA THR A 21 11.06 19.15 1.98
C THR A 21 12.05 19.02 0.83
N VAL A 22 11.55 19.11 -0.40
CA VAL A 22 12.39 19.04 -1.60
C VAL A 22 13.49 20.09 -1.45
N PRO A 23 14.77 19.71 -1.57
CA PRO A 23 15.88 20.64 -1.35
C PRO A 23 15.80 21.86 -2.27
N ASP A 24 16.14 23.04 -1.75
CA ASP A 24 15.97 24.33 -2.46
C ASP A 24 16.80 24.53 -3.76
N ASP A 25 17.80 23.69 -4.11
CA ASP A 25 18.60 23.66 -5.39
C ASP A 25 19.83 22.70 -5.24
N PRO A 26 20.38 22.00 -6.26
CA PRO A 26 19.96 21.87 -7.66
C PRO A 26 19.51 20.46 -8.03
N ASP A 27 18.23 20.35 -8.34
CA ASP A 27 17.61 19.14 -8.87
C ASP A 27 18.27 18.76 -10.18
N ILE A 28 18.75 17.52 -10.28
CA ILE A 28 18.94 16.94 -11.60
C ILE A 28 17.53 16.57 -12.06
N ARG A 29 16.96 17.44 -12.90
CA ARG A 29 15.73 17.14 -13.63
C ARG A 29 16.13 16.30 -14.81
N ASP A 30 15.82 15.02 -14.72
CA ASP A 30 16.06 14.10 -15.81
C ASP A 30 14.71 13.65 -16.37
N ASP A 31 14.57 13.81 -17.69
CA ASP A 31 13.45 13.25 -18.44
C ASP A 31 13.68 11.74 -18.59
N LEU A 32 13.55 11.00 -17.47
CA LEU A 32 13.95 9.60 -17.37
C LEU A 32 12.94 8.61 -17.93
N GLY A 33 11.79 9.06 -18.46
CA GLY A 33 10.89 8.11 -19.07
C GLY A 33 9.72 8.70 -19.84
N SER A 34 9.52 8.13 -21.03
CA SER A 34 8.22 8.09 -21.69
C SER A 34 7.62 6.69 -21.49
N ILE A 35 6.36 6.61 -21.10
CA ILE A 35 5.59 5.37 -21.09
C ILE A 35 4.84 5.28 -22.42
N GLU A 36 5.13 4.27 -23.24
CA GLU A 36 4.27 3.98 -24.38
C GLU A 36 3.12 3.08 -23.94
N VAL A 37 1.90 3.61 -23.99
CA VAL A 37 0.68 2.86 -23.69
C VAL A 37 0.08 2.37 -24.99
N GLU A 38 0.07 1.05 -25.19
CA GLU A 38 -0.51 0.43 -26.38
C GLU A 38 -2.05 0.42 -26.35
N GLU A 39 -2.66 0.33 -27.53
CA GLU A 39 -4.09 0.08 -27.65
C GLU A 39 -4.45 -1.26 -26.98
N GLY A 40 -5.46 -1.24 -26.10
CA GLY A 40 -5.86 -2.42 -25.33
C GLY A 40 -5.18 -2.57 -23.97
N ALA A 41 -4.43 -1.57 -23.49
CA ALA A 41 -4.06 -1.46 -22.08
C ALA A 41 -5.25 -0.99 -21.22
N ALA A 42 -5.38 -1.52 -20.00
CA ALA A 42 -6.30 -1.06 -18.97
C ALA A 42 -5.63 -0.11 -17.96
N SER A 43 -4.34 -0.31 -17.72
CA SER A 43 -3.51 0.55 -16.88
C SER A 43 -2.02 0.28 -17.12
N VAL A 44 -1.17 1.15 -16.58
CA VAL A 44 0.28 0.94 -16.43
C VAL A 44 0.75 1.36 -15.04
N ILE A 45 1.67 0.59 -14.46
CA ILE A 45 2.50 1.05 -13.35
C ILE A 45 3.91 1.29 -13.88
N ALA A 46 4.40 2.52 -13.76
CA ALA A 46 5.81 2.85 -13.95
C ALA A 46 6.51 2.83 -12.61
N TRP A 47 7.51 1.95 -12.48
CA TRP A 47 8.32 1.79 -11.28
C TRP A 47 9.74 2.28 -11.57
N TYR A 48 10.19 3.26 -10.81
CA TYR A 48 11.53 3.81 -10.84
C TYR A 48 12.27 3.36 -9.57
N GLU A 49 13.48 2.85 -9.71
CA GLU A 49 14.31 2.39 -8.60
C GLU A 49 15.71 2.98 -8.74
N GLY A 50 16.12 3.81 -7.78
CA GLY A 50 17.48 4.32 -7.64
C GLY A 50 18.27 3.56 -6.58
N SER A 51 19.47 4.05 -6.26
CA SER A 51 20.19 3.61 -5.06
C SER A 51 19.45 4.01 -3.78
N ASP A 52 19.68 3.32 -2.67
CA ASP A 52 19.04 3.60 -1.36
C ASP A 52 19.20 5.08 -0.90
N ASP A 53 20.26 5.77 -1.36
CA ASP A 53 20.54 7.19 -1.04
C ASP A 53 19.99 8.18 -2.09
N ASN A 54 19.32 7.71 -3.15
CA ASN A 54 18.81 8.54 -4.24
C ASN A 54 17.31 8.75 -4.14
N LEU A 55 16.88 9.80 -3.45
CA LEU A 55 15.49 10.25 -3.41
C LEU A 55 14.99 10.59 -4.83
N LEU A 56 13.83 10.04 -5.19
CA LEU A 56 13.13 10.25 -6.45
C LEU A 56 11.78 10.91 -6.18
N TRP A 57 11.38 11.87 -7.01
CA TRP A 57 10.03 12.46 -6.96
C TRP A 57 9.54 12.77 -8.38
N PRO A 58 8.22 12.76 -8.62
CA PRO A 58 7.70 13.18 -9.90
C PRO A 58 7.78 14.70 -9.99
N TYR A 59 8.16 15.18 -11.17
CA TYR A 59 8.20 16.59 -11.48
C TYR A 59 7.00 16.98 -12.35
N THR A 60 6.78 16.26 -13.45
CA THR A 60 5.59 16.44 -14.29
C THR A 60 5.11 15.11 -14.85
N LEU A 61 3.80 14.98 -15.05
CA LEU A 61 3.19 13.90 -15.82
C LEU A 61 2.31 14.49 -16.92
N ASP A 62 2.63 14.20 -18.17
CA ASP A 62 1.91 14.65 -19.34
C ASP A 62 1.27 13.46 -20.08
N ALA A 63 -0.02 13.59 -20.43
CA ALA A 63 -0.75 12.61 -21.22
C ALA A 63 -0.44 12.73 -22.74
N PRO A 64 -0.78 11.72 -23.57
CA PRO A 64 -0.46 11.72 -25.00
C PRO A 64 -1.04 12.88 -25.81
N ASN A 65 -2.12 13.49 -25.32
CA ASN A 65 -2.75 14.68 -25.90
C ASN A 65 -2.17 16.00 -25.38
N SER A 66 -1.01 15.95 -24.71
CA SER A 66 -0.32 17.08 -24.07
C SER A 66 -1.13 17.75 -22.95
N VAL A 67 -2.07 17.02 -22.33
CA VAL A 67 -2.71 17.46 -21.08
C VAL A 67 -1.79 17.13 -19.92
N ARG A 68 -1.44 18.14 -19.13
CA ARG A 68 -0.73 18.02 -17.85
C ARG A 68 -1.65 17.37 -16.82
N LEU A 69 -1.25 16.22 -16.30
CA LEU A 69 -1.99 15.46 -15.28
C LEU A 69 -1.45 15.68 -13.86
N TYR A 70 -0.16 16.02 -13.73
CA TYR A 70 0.50 16.34 -12.47
C TYR A 70 1.64 17.34 -12.70
N ASP A 71 1.79 18.32 -11.83
CA ASP A 71 2.83 19.34 -11.90
C ASP A 71 3.36 19.70 -10.50
N PHE A 72 4.63 19.44 -10.24
CA PHE A 72 5.28 19.73 -8.95
C PHE A 72 5.71 21.21 -8.83
N ASP A 73 5.97 21.91 -9.94
CA ASP A 73 6.57 23.27 -9.95
C ASP A 73 5.58 24.40 -9.65
N THR A 74 4.32 24.06 -9.42
CA THR A 74 3.30 25.05 -9.12
C THR A 74 3.44 25.40 -7.64
N ASP A 75 4.14 26.51 -7.35
CA ASP A 75 4.39 27.14 -6.03
C ASP A 75 3.13 27.46 -5.19
N VAL A 76 1.99 26.84 -5.46
CA VAL A 76 0.69 27.11 -4.88
C VAL A 76 0.13 25.82 -4.32
N ILE A 77 0.02 25.78 -3.00
CA ILE A 77 -0.62 24.73 -2.16
C ILE A 77 -2.15 24.59 -2.46
N ASP A 78 -2.62 25.13 -3.58
CA ASP A 78 -4.02 25.38 -3.92
C ASP A 78 -4.24 25.20 -5.45
N ASP A 79 -3.42 24.35 -6.08
CA ASP A 79 -3.40 24.24 -7.54
C ASP A 79 -4.36 23.15 -8.02
N ALA A 80 -5.41 23.62 -8.70
CA ALA A 80 -6.52 22.81 -9.18
C ALA A 80 -6.10 21.60 -10.04
N ILE A 81 -4.88 21.56 -10.60
CA ILE A 81 -4.38 20.43 -11.39
C ILE A 81 -4.03 19.23 -10.51
N ASN A 82 -3.30 19.45 -9.42
CA ASN A 82 -2.91 18.38 -8.50
C ASN A 82 -4.13 17.92 -7.68
N ASP A 83 -4.97 18.88 -7.25
CA ASP A 83 -6.23 18.60 -6.54
C ASP A 83 -7.28 17.91 -7.42
N GLN A 84 -7.25 18.12 -8.74
CA GLN A 84 -8.23 17.54 -9.66
C GLN A 84 -8.16 16.01 -9.69
N TYR A 85 -6.96 15.46 -9.52
CA TYR A 85 -6.73 14.02 -9.55
C TYR A 85 -6.19 13.44 -8.25
N ASP A 86 -5.79 14.30 -7.30
CA ASP A 86 -5.31 13.96 -5.96
C ASP A 86 -4.15 12.94 -6.02
N PHE A 87 -3.14 13.28 -6.84
CA PHE A 87 -1.97 12.43 -7.01
C PHE A 87 -1.05 12.53 -5.79
N HIS A 88 -0.94 11.41 -5.08
CA HIS A 88 -0.04 11.27 -3.94
C HIS A 88 1.25 10.56 -4.36
N PHE A 89 2.38 11.13 -3.97
CA PHE A 89 3.70 10.58 -4.21
C PHE A 89 4.56 10.69 -2.96
N PHE A 90 5.34 9.65 -2.70
CA PHE A 90 6.25 9.60 -1.58
C PHE A 90 7.67 9.60 -2.11
N PRO A 91 8.45 10.68 -1.86
CA PRO A 91 9.83 10.67 -2.24
C PRO A 91 10.58 9.55 -1.51
N ASP A 92 11.19 8.64 -2.27
CA ASP A 92 12.02 7.56 -1.74
C ASP A 92 13.09 7.18 -2.78
N SER A 93 13.97 6.25 -2.44
CA SER A 93 14.82 5.49 -3.36
C SER A 93 14.07 4.75 -4.48
N SER A 94 12.73 4.80 -4.47
CA SER A 94 11.87 4.44 -5.58
C SER A 94 10.75 5.44 -5.79
N LEU A 95 10.16 5.41 -6.97
CA LEU A 95 8.91 6.10 -7.29
C LEU A 95 7.98 5.16 -8.05
N SER A 96 6.70 5.15 -7.68
CA SER A 96 5.64 4.50 -8.45
C SER A 96 4.68 5.51 -9.03
N VAL A 97 4.35 5.32 -10.30
CA VAL A 97 3.28 6.06 -10.97
C VAL A 97 2.27 5.05 -11.49
N PHE A 98 1.08 5.02 -10.91
CA PHE A 98 0.00 4.11 -11.32
C PHE A 98 -1.05 4.86 -12.13
N LEU A 99 -1.18 4.53 -13.42
CA LEU A 99 -2.04 5.22 -14.36
C LEU A 99 -3.05 4.27 -15.00
N PRO A 100 -4.35 4.51 -14.89
CA PRO A 100 -5.01 5.43 -13.95
C PRO A 100 -5.15 4.81 -12.55
N ASN A 101 -4.92 5.60 -11.49
CA ASN A 101 -5.20 5.23 -10.09
C ASN A 101 -6.55 5.77 -9.58
N THR A 102 -7.37 6.37 -10.45
CA THR A 102 -8.72 6.83 -10.14
C THR A 102 -9.59 6.78 -11.40
N PRO A 103 -10.89 6.43 -11.32
CA PRO A 103 -11.80 6.44 -12.46
C PRO A 103 -11.95 7.82 -13.12
N ARG A 104 -11.58 8.89 -12.40
CA ARG A 104 -11.61 10.27 -12.89
C ARG A 104 -10.54 10.55 -13.94
N LEU A 105 -9.43 9.83 -13.91
CA LEU A 105 -8.28 10.08 -14.76
C LEU A 105 -8.50 9.44 -16.15
N PRO A 106 -8.55 10.23 -17.23
CA PRO A 106 -8.64 9.68 -18.58
C PRO A 106 -7.39 8.87 -18.90
N PHE A 107 -7.58 7.65 -19.39
CA PHE A 107 -6.51 6.77 -19.84
C PHE A 107 -6.67 6.44 -21.32
N MET A 108 -5.63 6.69 -22.12
CA MET A 108 -5.69 6.51 -23.58
C MET A 108 -4.36 6.01 -24.14
N PRO A 109 -4.38 5.31 -25.28
CA PRO A 109 -3.15 4.90 -25.95
C PRO A 109 -2.29 6.09 -26.37
N GLY A 110 -0.98 5.88 -26.37
CA GLY A 110 0.05 6.83 -26.78
C GLY A 110 1.11 7.04 -25.70
N THR A 111 1.98 8.01 -25.96
CA THR A 111 3.13 8.30 -25.12
C THR A 111 2.76 9.22 -23.96
N TYR A 112 2.81 8.70 -22.73
CA TYR A 112 2.84 9.53 -21.53
C TYR A 112 4.29 9.93 -21.26
N VAL A 113 4.51 11.17 -20.83
CA VAL A 113 5.86 11.68 -20.51
C VAL A 113 5.93 11.98 -19.03
N ILE A 114 6.93 11.40 -18.35
CA ILE A 114 7.19 11.63 -16.94
C ILE A 114 8.56 12.28 -16.81
N SER A 115 8.57 13.46 -16.22
CA SER A 115 9.80 14.07 -15.73
C SER A 115 9.90 13.76 -14.24
N ILE A 116 11.07 13.29 -13.79
CA ILE A 116 11.32 13.01 -12.38
C ILE A 116 12.51 13.84 -11.91
N GLY A 117 12.45 14.29 -10.67
CA GLY A 117 13.61 14.85 -9.98
C GLY A 117 14.34 13.75 -9.21
N SER A 118 15.66 13.90 -9.12
CA SER A 118 16.50 13.05 -8.27
C SER A 118 17.62 13.85 -7.61
N VAL A 119 18.06 13.38 -6.44
CA VAL A 119 19.22 13.97 -5.72
C VAL A 119 20.57 13.50 -6.27
N ILE A 120 20.60 12.37 -6.97
CA ILE A 120 21.79 11.79 -7.61
C ILE A 120 21.50 11.57 -9.11
N ALA A 121 22.54 11.61 -9.94
CA ALA A 121 22.43 11.55 -11.40
C ALA A 121 21.67 10.31 -11.93
N SER A 122 20.95 10.54 -13.03
CA SER A 122 20.07 9.64 -13.79
C SER A 122 20.58 8.22 -14.10
N ASP A 123 21.89 8.05 -14.34
CA ASP A 123 22.46 6.81 -14.89
C ASP A 123 22.31 5.58 -13.96
N ASP A 124 21.95 5.80 -12.69
CA ASP A 124 21.71 4.77 -11.67
C ASP A 124 20.22 4.51 -11.38
N ILE A 125 19.29 5.07 -12.19
CA ILE A 125 17.84 4.85 -12.04
C ILE A 125 17.34 3.79 -13.02
N HIS A 126 16.78 2.71 -12.48
CA HIS A 126 16.18 1.63 -13.24
C HIS A 126 14.67 1.82 -13.36
N VAL A 127 14.15 1.83 -14.59
CA VAL A 127 12.71 2.00 -14.87
C VAL A 127 12.10 0.69 -15.38
N ARG A 128 10.94 0.31 -14.86
CA ARG A 128 10.12 -0.82 -15.32
C ARG A 128 8.69 -0.39 -15.53
N PHE A 129 8.08 -0.86 -16.61
CA PHE A 129 6.69 -0.60 -16.93
C PHE A 129 5.90 -1.91 -16.86
N PHE A 130 4.84 -1.92 -16.05
CA PHE A 130 3.95 -3.05 -15.88
C PHE A 130 2.60 -2.69 -16.49
N VAL A 131 2.26 -3.32 -17.61
CA VAL A 131 1.04 -3.03 -18.34
C VAL A 131 -0.01 -4.07 -17.98
N LYS A 132 -1.17 -3.62 -17.48
CA LYS A 132 -2.35 -4.48 -17.34
C LYS A 132 -3.13 -4.42 -18.65
N PRO A 133 -3.34 -5.53 -19.37
CA PRO A 133 -4.19 -5.53 -20.56
C PRO A 133 -5.67 -5.36 -20.18
N GLN A 134 -6.50 -4.97 -21.15
CA GLN A 134 -7.95 -5.02 -21.01
C GLN A 134 -8.43 -6.44 -20.71
N ARG A 135 -9.49 -6.55 -19.92
CA ARG A 135 -10.06 -7.83 -19.48
C ARG A 135 -10.55 -8.65 -20.68
N PRO A 136 -10.07 -9.89 -20.86
CA PRO A 136 -10.66 -10.82 -21.82
C PRO A 136 -12.11 -11.17 -21.43
N GLU A 137 -13.00 -11.29 -22.41
CA GLU A 137 -14.43 -11.62 -22.16
C GLU A 137 -14.61 -12.99 -21.48
N ASP A 138 -13.67 -13.91 -21.67
CA ASP A 138 -13.69 -15.27 -21.11
C ASP A 138 -13.06 -15.40 -19.71
N GLN A 139 -12.57 -14.30 -19.14
CA GLN A 139 -11.92 -14.26 -17.82
C GLN A 139 -12.53 -13.16 -16.94
N PRO A 140 -13.78 -13.34 -16.49
CA PRO A 140 -14.55 -12.30 -15.80
C PRO A 140 -14.06 -12.02 -14.37
N ASP A 141 -13.27 -12.93 -13.80
CA ASP A 141 -12.90 -12.86 -12.39
C ASP A 141 -11.49 -12.33 -12.16
N ASP A 142 -11.27 -11.82 -10.95
CA ASP A 142 -9.98 -11.36 -10.47
C ASP A 142 -9.44 -12.31 -9.40
N ARG A 143 -8.18 -12.69 -9.54
CA ARG A 143 -7.49 -13.58 -8.62
C ARG A 143 -6.17 -12.98 -8.15
N LEU A 144 -5.85 -13.15 -6.88
CA LEU A 144 -4.55 -12.79 -6.33
C LEU A 144 -3.93 -13.99 -5.62
N ASN A 145 -2.78 -14.44 -6.10
CA ASN A 145 -1.94 -15.40 -5.38
C ASN A 145 -1.01 -14.62 -4.43
N VAL A 146 -0.56 -15.24 -3.34
CA VAL A 146 0.26 -14.54 -2.31
C VAL A 146 1.35 -15.44 -1.74
N ASN A 147 2.48 -14.84 -1.37
CA ASN A 147 3.52 -15.45 -0.56
C ASN A 147 3.37 -15.02 0.90
N PHE A 148 3.31 -15.98 1.82
CA PHE A 148 3.32 -15.78 3.26
C PHE A 148 4.68 -16.16 3.83
N TRP A 149 5.37 -15.20 4.43
CA TRP A 149 6.70 -15.37 5.02
C TRP A 149 6.63 -15.30 6.54
N PHE A 150 6.98 -16.38 7.24
CA PHE A 150 7.03 -16.38 8.71
C PHE A 150 8.44 -16.07 9.19
N VAL A 151 8.58 -15.02 10.00
CA VAL A 151 9.88 -14.46 10.38
C VAL A 151 10.14 -14.70 11.85
N GLY A 152 10.78 -15.85 12.15
CA GLY A 152 11.21 -16.18 13.52
C GLY A 152 10.08 -16.30 14.55
N LEU A 153 8.85 -16.59 14.12
CA LEU A 153 7.69 -16.69 15.00
C LEU A 153 7.71 -17.98 15.83
N SER A 154 7.23 -17.88 17.06
CA SER A 154 7.04 -19.05 17.93
C SER A 154 5.69 -19.70 17.65
N GLY A 155 5.66 -21.00 17.39
CA GLY A 155 4.41 -21.76 17.25
C GLY A 155 3.69 -21.65 15.88
N LEU A 156 4.10 -20.73 15.01
CA LEU A 156 3.57 -20.57 13.65
C LEU A 156 4.72 -20.49 12.65
N ASN A 157 4.65 -21.30 11.59
CA ASN A 157 5.64 -21.36 10.52
C ASN A 157 5.01 -21.94 9.24
N ALA A 158 5.77 -21.98 8.15
CA ALA A 158 5.27 -22.44 6.86
C ALA A 158 4.70 -23.87 6.91
N SER A 159 5.29 -24.75 7.72
CA SER A 159 4.86 -26.16 7.80
C SER A 159 3.52 -26.38 8.50
N ASN A 160 3.09 -25.46 9.38
CA ASN A 160 1.88 -25.62 10.17
C ASN A 160 0.79 -24.57 9.88
N ALA A 161 1.13 -23.45 9.23
CA ALA A 161 0.25 -22.30 9.03
C ALA A 161 -1.09 -22.65 8.39
N ALA A 162 -1.09 -23.47 7.33
CA ALA A 162 -2.30 -23.90 6.63
C ALA A 162 -3.29 -24.70 7.52
N SER A 163 -2.83 -25.25 8.64
CA SER A 163 -3.65 -26.01 9.60
C SER A 163 -3.83 -25.31 10.95
N HIS A 164 -3.16 -24.16 11.14
CA HIS A 164 -3.20 -23.44 12.41
C HIS A 164 -4.55 -22.73 12.56
N VAL A 165 -5.25 -22.99 13.66
CA VAL A 165 -6.65 -22.57 13.85
C VAL A 165 -6.81 -21.05 13.81
N GLU A 166 -6.01 -20.31 14.59
CA GLU A 166 -6.13 -18.84 14.63
C GLU A 166 -5.68 -18.20 13.31
N PHE A 167 -4.58 -18.67 12.72
CA PHE A 167 -4.10 -18.18 11.42
C PHE A 167 -5.12 -18.42 10.30
N SER A 168 -5.78 -19.58 10.29
CA SER A 168 -6.87 -19.85 9.34
C SER A 168 -8.04 -18.87 9.50
N ARG A 169 -8.28 -18.35 10.71
CA ARG A 169 -9.27 -17.28 10.93
C ARG A 169 -8.78 -15.94 10.40
N SER A 170 -7.50 -15.61 10.57
CA SER A 170 -6.90 -14.41 9.96
C SER A 170 -6.99 -14.46 8.44
N VAL A 171 -6.61 -15.57 7.83
CA VAL A 171 -6.70 -15.79 6.37
C VAL A 171 -8.13 -15.71 5.88
N ARG A 172 -9.10 -16.19 6.66
CA ARG A 172 -10.52 -16.03 6.30
C ARG A 172 -10.95 -14.56 6.29
N VAL A 173 -10.60 -13.78 7.31
CA VAL A 173 -10.92 -12.34 7.34
C VAL A 173 -10.23 -11.61 6.20
N PHE A 174 -8.96 -11.90 5.95
CA PHE A 174 -8.22 -11.39 4.80
C PHE A 174 -8.93 -11.69 3.48
N THR A 175 -9.39 -12.94 3.30
CA THR A 175 -10.16 -13.36 2.11
C THR A 175 -11.50 -12.64 2.01
N ASP A 176 -12.22 -12.49 3.13
CA ASP A 176 -13.50 -11.78 3.16
C ASP A 176 -13.32 -10.30 2.77
N CYS A 177 -12.26 -9.64 3.25
CA CYS A 177 -11.90 -8.26 2.89
C CYS A 177 -11.55 -8.12 1.39
N LEU A 178 -10.70 -9.00 0.86
CA LEU A 178 -10.40 -9.04 -0.59
C LEU A 178 -11.67 -9.24 -1.43
N GLY A 179 -12.59 -10.08 -0.96
CA GLY A 179 -13.87 -10.34 -1.60
C GLY A 179 -14.76 -9.10 -1.72
N THR A 180 -14.63 -8.12 -0.82
CA THR A 180 -15.37 -6.84 -0.95
C THR A 180 -14.90 -6.02 -2.17
N GLY A 181 -13.64 -6.18 -2.56
CA GLY A 181 -13.05 -5.63 -3.79
C GLY A 181 -13.19 -6.55 -5.01
N ASN A 182 -14.03 -7.59 -4.94
CA ASN A 182 -14.18 -8.62 -5.99
C ASN A 182 -12.90 -9.41 -6.33
N ILE A 183 -11.94 -9.48 -5.41
CA ILE A 183 -10.73 -10.27 -5.59
C ILE A 183 -10.89 -11.61 -4.91
N ARG A 184 -10.68 -12.68 -5.66
CA ARG A 184 -10.58 -14.03 -5.11
C ARG A 184 -9.15 -14.30 -4.67
N LEU A 185 -8.96 -14.71 -3.43
CA LEU A 185 -7.68 -15.26 -3.00
C LEU A 185 -7.41 -16.57 -3.76
N GLY A 186 -6.27 -16.62 -4.45
CA GLY A 186 -5.79 -17.77 -5.20
C GLY A 186 -4.91 -18.70 -4.35
N GLU A 187 -3.78 -19.11 -4.91
CA GLU A 187 -2.80 -19.94 -4.23
C GLU A 187 -2.04 -19.15 -3.16
N ILE A 188 -1.71 -19.84 -2.06
CA ILE A 188 -0.88 -19.31 -0.97
C ILE A 188 0.39 -20.17 -0.93
N ALA A 189 1.54 -19.55 -1.17
CA ALA A 189 2.83 -20.16 -0.90
C ALA A 189 3.29 -19.78 0.50
N TYR A 190 3.76 -20.76 1.27
CA TYR A 190 4.21 -20.57 2.64
C TYR A 190 5.73 -20.73 2.74
N HIS A 191 6.40 -19.73 3.30
CA HIS A 191 7.84 -19.64 3.39
C HIS A 191 8.29 -19.34 4.82
N ASP A 192 9.42 -19.89 5.22
CA ASP A 192 10.08 -19.54 6.48
C ASP A 192 11.34 -18.73 6.21
N LEU A 193 11.49 -17.61 6.90
CA LEU A 193 12.79 -16.95 7.00
C LEU A 193 13.57 -17.59 8.15
N GLY A 194 14.75 -18.14 7.86
CA GLY A 194 15.57 -18.89 8.81
C GLY A 194 16.84 -18.17 9.26
N GLY A 195 17.56 -18.78 10.21
CA GLY A 195 18.90 -18.34 10.62
C GLY A 195 18.95 -16.97 11.30
N ASP A 196 20.02 -16.23 11.04
CA ASP A 196 20.26 -14.90 11.63
C ASP A 196 19.17 -13.90 11.20
N ASP A 197 18.66 -14.02 9.98
CA ASP A 197 17.57 -13.18 9.47
C ASP A 197 16.28 -13.38 10.27
N ALA A 198 15.92 -14.62 10.60
CA ALA A 198 14.77 -14.92 11.44
C ALA A 198 14.84 -14.25 12.81
N THR A 199 16.06 -14.12 13.35
CA THR A 199 16.26 -13.49 14.66
C THR A 199 16.29 -11.97 14.53
N GLY A 200 17.08 -11.45 13.58
CA GLY A 200 17.35 -10.02 13.43
C GLY A 200 16.24 -9.22 12.73
N LEU A 201 15.29 -9.88 12.06
CA LEU A 201 14.18 -9.22 11.34
C LEU A 201 12.80 -9.63 11.88
N SER A 202 12.74 -10.39 12.97
CA SER A 202 11.46 -10.71 13.63
C SER A 202 10.89 -9.54 14.42
N VAL A 203 11.71 -8.57 14.81
CA VAL A 203 11.25 -7.27 15.33
C VAL A 203 11.90 -6.20 14.49
N ILE A 204 11.09 -5.28 13.98
CA ILE A 204 11.53 -4.21 13.11
C ILE A 204 11.59 -2.92 13.92
N THR A 205 12.78 -2.33 14.02
CA THR A 205 13.02 -1.12 14.82
C THR A 205 13.21 0.13 13.97
N GLY A 206 13.18 0.00 12.64
CA GLY A 206 13.22 1.12 11.72
C GLY A 206 13.09 0.71 10.25
N ILE A 207 12.88 1.71 9.39
CA ILE A 207 12.65 1.53 7.95
C ILE A 207 13.79 0.78 7.25
N GLY A 208 15.04 0.97 7.67
CA GLY A 208 16.16 0.22 7.10
C GLY A 208 16.09 -1.29 7.33
N GLU A 209 15.54 -1.74 8.47
CA GLU A 209 15.32 -3.16 8.75
C GLU A 209 14.10 -3.69 7.99
N PHE A 210 13.03 -2.90 7.92
CA PHE A 210 11.86 -3.20 7.11
C PHE A 210 12.23 -3.43 5.63
N ARG A 211 13.02 -2.53 5.04
CA ARG A 211 13.50 -2.68 3.66
C ARG A 211 14.37 -3.94 3.49
N LYS A 212 15.24 -4.24 4.45
CA LYS A 212 16.04 -5.48 4.44
C LYS A 212 15.16 -6.74 4.50
N LEU A 213 14.06 -6.69 5.24
CA LEU A 213 13.07 -7.75 5.29
C LEU A 213 12.38 -7.95 3.93
N LEU A 214 11.89 -6.87 3.30
CA LEU A 214 11.22 -6.98 2.00
C LEU A 214 12.14 -7.54 0.90
N ARG A 215 13.44 -7.22 0.94
CA ARG A 215 14.44 -7.80 0.02
C ARG A 215 14.56 -9.33 0.13
N LYS A 216 14.11 -9.94 1.23
CA LYS A 216 14.14 -11.42 1.40
C LYS A 216 13.17 -12.14 0.46
N SER A 217 12.19 -11.42 -0.10
CA SER A 217 11.32 -11.93 -1.16
C SER A 217 12.09 -12.45 -2.38
N ALA A 218 13.35 -12.07 -2.58
CA ALA A 218 14.24 -12.62 -3.62
C ALA A 218 14.37 -14.16 -3.59
N ALA A 219 14.04 -14.80 -2.46
CA ALA A 219 14.03 -16.24 -2.32
C ALA A 219 12.72 -16.91 -2.82
N ALA A 220 11.68 -16.15 -3.16
CA ALA A 220 10.49 -16.68 -3.84
C ALA A 220 10.85 -17.17 -5.24
N ASP A 221 10.26 -18.29 -5.65
CA ASP A 221 10.37 -18.87 -7.00
C ASP A 221 9.23 -18.45 -7.94
N ASN A 222 8.39 -17.52 -7.48
CA ASN A 222 7.24 -16.96 -8.17
C ASN A 222 7.26 -15.43 -8.06
N ASP A 223 6.30 -14.78 -8.69
CA ASP A 223 6.17 -13.33 -8.80
C ASP A 223 4.99 -12.75 -7.99
N TRP A 224 4.49 -13.52 -7.01
CA TRP A 224 3.35 -13.12 -6.20
C TRP A 224 3.74 -12.09 -5.13
N PRO A 225 2.82 -11.20 -4.72
CA PRO A 225 3.04 -10.28 -3.61
C PRO A 225 3.38 -11.01 -2.30
N ASN A 226 4.20 -10.37 -1.48
CA ASN A 226 4.71 -10.95 -0.24
C ASN A 226 4.09 -10.29 0.98
N ILE A 227 3.64 -11.12 1.92
CA ILE A 227 3.21 -10.71 3.26
C ILE A 227 4.17 -11.36 4.26
N PHE A 228 4.96 -10.53 4.95
CA PHE A 228 5.88 -10.94 5.99
C PHE A 228 5.22 -10.83 7.36
N PHE A 229 5.15 -11.94 8.09
CA PHE A 229 4.65 -11.98 9.45
C PHE A 229 5.82 -11.89 10.42
N ILE A 230 5.90 -10.75 11.11
CA ILE A 230 6.93 -10.44 12.11
C ILE A 230 6.32 -10.47 13.51
N ARG A 231 7.15 -10.48 14.55
CA ARG A 231 6.67 -10.39 15.94
C ARG A 231 6.05 -9.03 16.23
N SER A 232 6.77 -7.94 15.95
CA SER A 232 6.32 -6.57 16.24
C SER A 232 7.16 -5.51 15.54
N PHE A 233 6.67 -4.27 15.57
CA PHE A 233 7.44 -3.07 15.28
C PHE A 233 7.76 -2.36 16.60
N ASP A 234 9.04 -2.14 16.91
CA ASP A 234 9.50 -1.62 18.21
C ASP A 234 10.45 -0.40 18.04
N GLY A 235 10.27 0.38 16.98
CA GLY A 235 11.06 1.60 16.73
C GLY A 235 10.37 2.86 17.24
N ASP A 236 11.13 3.88 17.63
CA ASP A 236 10.57 5.18 18.07
C ASP A 236 9.69 5.80 16.96
N ASP A 237 10.14 5.72 15.69
CA ASP A 237 9.38 6.20 14.54
C ASP A 237 8.28 5.21 14.07
N LEU A 238 8.12 4.07 14.75
CA LEU A 238 7.17 3.01 14.39
C LEU A 238 6.18 2.72 15.54
N GLU A 239 6.07 3.64 16.51
CA GLU A 239 5.15 3.49 17.64
C GLU A 239 3.70 3.38 17.14
N GLY A 240 3.00 2.32 17.57
CA GLY A 240 1.60 2.07 17.18
C GLY A 240 1.41 1.45 15.78
N VAL A 241 2.49 1.25 15.01
CA VAL A 241 2.43 0.59 13.71
C VAL A 241 2.20 -0.91 13.88
N ILE A 242 1.14 -1.44 13.26
CA ILE A 242 0.80 -2.87 13.30
C ILE A 242 0.92 -3.57 11.94
N GLY A 243 1.11 -2.80 10.88
CA GLY A 243 1.35 -3.24 9.52
C GLY A 243 2.08 -2.14 8.75
N LEU A 244 2.81 -2.53 7.70
CA LEU A 244 3.51 -1.58 6.84
C LEU A 244 3.66 -2.11 5.42
N ALA A 245 3.18 -1.36 4.44
CA ALA A 245 3.43 -1.61 3.03
C ALA A 245 4.79 -1.04 2.57
N GLY A 246 5.44 -1.75 1.64
CA GLY A 246 6.70 -1.30 1.06
C GLY A 246 6.56 0.01 0.29
N HIS A 247 5.51 0.13 -0.52
CA HIS A 247 5.23 1.28 -1.37
C HIS A 247 3.76 1.26 -1.83
N ILE A 248 3.25 2.36 -2.39
CA ILE A 248 1.88 2.49 -2.91
C ILE A 248 1.89 2.89 -4.40
N PRO A 249 1.50 1.99 -5.32
CA PRO A 249 1.62 0.54 -5.19
C PRO A 249 3.09 0.12 -5.03
N GLY A 250 3.33 -1.13 -4.65
CA GLY A 250 4.64 -1.76 -4.79
C GLY A 250 4.90 -2.27 -6.21
N PRO A 251 6.14 -2.70 -6.52
CA PRO A 251 6.49 -3.16 -7.85
C PRO A 251 5.82 -4.51 -8.14
N PRO A 252 4.83 -4.57 -9.05
CA PRO A 252 4.16 -5.82 -9.37
C PRO A 252 5.16 -6.82 -9.93
N THR A 253 5.02 -8.10 -9.59
CA THR A 253 5.81 -9.19 -10.19
C THR A 253 7.34 -9.12 -9.99
N VAL A 254 7.82 -8.18 -9.16
CA VAL A 254 9.25 -8.06 -8.85
C VAL A 254 9.51 -8.50 -7.43
N GLN A 255 10.43 -9.45 -7.29
CA GLN A 255 10.97 -9.89 -6.00
C GLN A 255 12.29 -9.20 -5.68
N GLY A 256 12.62 -9.13 -4.39
CA GLY A 256 13.94 -8.77 -3.90
C GLY A 256 14.25 -7.28 -3.81
N THR A 257 13.27 -6.40 -4.04
CA THR A 257 13.47 -4.96 -3.81
C THR A 257 13.19 -4.60 -2.36
N ALA A 258 13.55 -3.38 -1.97
CA ALA A 258 13.17 -2.80 -0.68
C ALA A 258 11.65 -2.56 -0.55
N PHE A 259 10.87 -2.85 -1.60
CA PHE A 259 9.46 -2.48 -1.75
C PHE A 259 8.57 -3.68 -2.15
N SER A 260 9.17 -4.87 -2.32
CA SER A 260 8.51 -6.11 -2.78
C SER A 260 7.64 -6.80 -1.72
N GLY A 261 6.80 -6.06 -0.99
CA GLY A 261 5.79 -6.65 -0.13
C GLY A 261 5.33 -5.76 1.02
N VAL A 262 4.76 -6.41 2.02
CA VAL A 262 4.23 -5.78 3.24
C VAL A 262 4.69 -6.56 4.46
N ALA A 263 4.77 -5.93 5.63
CA ALA A 263 4.98 -6.59 6.90
C ALA A 263 3.76 -6.42 7.81
N VAL A 264 3.41 -7.47 8.55
CA VAL A 264 2.26 -7.54 9.47
C VAL A 264 2.76 -8.00 10.83
N SER A 265 2.45 -7.22 11.87
CA SER A 265 2.74 -7.55 13.26
C SER A 265 1.86 -8.70 13.74
N MET A 266 2.47 -9.63 14.47
CA MET A 266 1.78 -10.76 15.10
C MET A 266 1.54 -10.54 16.59
N GLU A 267 1.79 -9.34 17.11
CA GLU A 267 1.61 -9.00 18.53
C GLU A 267 0.17 -9.26 19.04
N TYR A 268 -0.83 -8.92 18.23
CA TYR A 268 -2.25 -9.12 18.56
C TYR A 268 -2.83 -10.44 18.05
N PHE A 269 -2.03 -11.28 17.42
CA PHE A 269 -2.51 -12.50 16.77
C PHE A 269 -3.18 -13.47 17.77
N GLU A 270 -2.60 -13.62 18.96
CA GLU A 270 -3.16 -14.45 20.01
C GLU A 270 -4.45 -13.81 20.58
N GLY A 271 -5.59 -14.43 20.26
CA GLY A 271 -6.91 -13.98 20.73
C GLY A 271 -7.62 -13.00 19.79
N PHE A 272 -6.89 -12.30 18.90
CA PHE A 272 -7.47 -11.36 17.94
C PHE A 272 -7.02 -11.63 16.49
N PRO A 273 -7.16 -12.86 15.96
CA PRO A 273 -6.75 -13.20 14.59
C PRO A 273 -7.46 -12.35 13.53
N ARG A 274 -8.60 -11.75 13.85
CA ARG A 274 -9.35 -10.86 12.95
C ARG A 274 -8.57 -9.59 12.64
N ILE A 275 -7.90 -8.99 13.63
CA ILE A 275 -7.07 -7.79 13.44
C ILE A 275 -5.98 -8.11 12.44
N THR A 276 -5.24 -9.21 12.65
CA THR A 276 -4.21 -9.66 11.71
C THR A 276 -4.76 -9.80 10.28
N GLY A 277 -5.93 -10.40 10.10
CA GLY A 277 -6.55 -10.53 8.78
C GLY A 277 -6.95 -9.20 8.13
N MET A 278 -7.40 -8.23 8.92
CA MET A 278 -7.71 -6.88 8.45
C MET A 278 -6.43 -6.13 8.05
N VAL A 279 -5.38 -6.18 8.89
CA VAL A 279 -4.09 -5.56 8.61
C VAL A 279 -3.45 -6.16 7.36
N MET A 280 -3.50 -7.49 7.20
CA MET A 280 -3.06 -8.14 5.95
C MET A 280 -3.76 -7.55 4.72
N ALA A 281 -5.07 -7.30 4.79
CA ALA A 281 -5.84 -6.78 3.67
C ALA A 281 -5.59 -5.27 3.45
N HIS A 282 -5.44 -4.50 4.53
CA HIS A 282 -5.14 -3.07 4.51
C HIS A 282 -3.77 -2.80 3.87
N GLU A 283 -2.72 -3.44 4.39
CA GLU A 283 -1.36 -3.25 3.86
C GLU A 283 -1.24 -3.76 2.42
N LEU A 284 -1.87 -4.91 2.11
CA LEU A 284 -1.89 -5.38 0.73
C LEU A 284 -2.70 -4.44 -0.18
N GLY A 285 -3.74 -3.79 0.34
CA GLY A 285 -4.48 -2.73 -0.35
C GLY A 285 -3.57 -1.57 -0.74
N HIS A 286 -2.73 -1.10 0.19
CA HIS A 286 -1.67 -0.13 -0.08
C HIS A 286 -0.71 -0.62 -1.15
N TRP A 287 -0.17 -1.82 -1.01
CA TRP A 287 0.74 -2.39 -1.99
C TRP A 287 0.11 -2.56 -3.38
N LEU A 288 -1.22 -2.74 -3.45
CA LEU A 288 -1.98 -2.78 -4.69
C LEU A 288 -2.41 -1.41 -5.23
N GLY A 289 -2.13 -0.32 -4.51
CA GLY A 289 -2.28 1.06 -4.99
C GLY A 289 -3.43 1.85 -4.37
N LEU A 290 -4.02 1.38 -3.26
CA LEU A 290 -4.99 2.16 -2.50
C LEU A 290 -4.30 3.06 -1.48
N PHE A 291 -4.85 4.26 -1.28
CA PHE A 291 -4.42 5.19 -0.24
C PHE A 291 -5.39 5.14 0.93
N HIS A 292 -5.04 5.79 2.04
CA HIS A 292 -6.02 5.96 3.09
C HIS A 292 -7.18 6.81 2.58
N THR A 293 -8.43 6.44 2.92
CA THR A 293 -9.59 7.27 2.56
C THR A 293 -9.52 8.64 3.25
N SER A 294 -8.90 8.69 4.42
CA SER A 294 -8.55 9.92 5.12
C SER A 294 -7.34 9.62 6.00
N GLU A 295 -6.35 10.49 5.95
CA GLU A 295 -5.18 10.43 6.82
C GLU A 295 -5.53 10.87 8.25
N TYR A 296 -4.63 10.58 9.19
CA TYR A 296 -4.89 10.76 10.63
C TYR A 296 -5.22 12.19 11.04
N THR A 297 -4.74 13.21 10.31
CA THR A 297 -5.06 14.62 10.54
C THR A 297 -6.41 15.04 9.96
N GLY A 298 -6.99 14.23 9.08
CA GLY A 298 -8.15 14.58 8.28
C GLY A 298 -7.90 15.72 7.29
N THR A 299 -6.66 15.96 6.87
CA THR A 299 -6.32 16.98 5.86
C THR A 299 -6.04 16.40 4.48
N PHE A 300 -5.59 15.15 4.41
CA PHE A 300 -5.32 14.42 3.18
C PHE A 300 -6.30 13.26 3.02
N HIS A 301 -6.70 12.99 1.78
CA HIS A 301 -7.72 12.01 1.41
C HIS A 301 -7.30 11.27 0.15
N ASP A 302 -7.94 10.14 -0.15
CA ASP A 302 -7.68 9.44 -1.40
C ASP A 302 -8.33 10.13 -2.61
N ALA A 303 -7.83 9.79 -3.79
CA ALA A 303 -8.29 10.30 -5.08
C ALA A 303 -9.65 9.77 -5.56
N LEU A 304 -10.43 9.14 -4.68
CA LEU A 304 -11.64 8.41 -5.03
C LEU A 304 -12.87 9.19 -4.59
N ASN A 305 -13.92 9.21 -5.41
CA ASN A 305 -15.09 10.07 -5.14
C ASN A 305 -16.11 9.40 -4.22
N ASP A 306 -16.10 8.07 -4.17
CA ASP A 306 -17.10 7.27 -3.45
C ASP A 306 -16.64 6.90 -2.03
N THR A 307 -15.47 7.36 -1.61
CA THR A 307 -14.92 7.25 -0.26
C THR A 307 -15.25 8.51 0.54
N PRO A 308 -16.06 8.41 1.61
CA PRO A 308 -16.34 9.58 2.45
C PRO A 308 -15.07 10.09 3.15
N GLN A 309 -14.87 11.40 3.13
CA GLN A 309 -13.72 12.06 3.73
C GLN A 309 -13.99 12.47 5.19
N CYS A 310 -13.18 11.97 6.12
CA CYS A 310 -13.16 12.45 7.50
C CYS A 310 -12.22 13.64 7.63
N THR A 311 -12.77 14.85 7.53
CA THR A 311 -11.99 16.08 7.57
C THR A 311 -11.57 16.43 9.00
N ASN A 312 -10.52 17.24 9.16
CA ASN A 312 -10.11 17.82 10.46
C ASN A 312 -11.23 18.55 11.24
N GLY A 313 -12.31 18.99 10.58
CA GLY A 313 -13.49 19.55 11.24
C GLY A 313 -14.31 18.53 12.05
N MET A 314 -13.99 17.24 11.94
CA MET A 314 -14.61 16.14 12.69
C MET A 314 -13.80 15.76 13.94
N ASP A 315 -12.58 16.27 14.11
CA ASP A 315 -11.81 16.19 15.36
C ASP A 315 -12.58 16.97 16.45
N GLN A 316 -13.35 16.23 17.26
CA GLN A 316 -14.25 16.78 18.26
C GLN A 316 -13.52 17.10 19.56
N ASN A 317 -12.40 16.42 19.81
CA ASN A 317 -11.62 16.56 21.03
C ASN A 317 -10.48 17.60 20.89
N ALA A 318 -10.18 18.03 19.66
CA ALA A 318 -9.15 18.98 19.24
C ALA A 318 -7.72 18.55 19.59
N ASP A 319 -7.42 17.26 19.51
CA ASP A 319 -6.07 16.70 19.71
C ASP A 319 -5.24 16.63 18.43
N GLY A 320 -5.83 16.96 17.28
CA GLY A 320 -5.19 16.96 15.97
C GLY A 320 -5.27 15.62 15.25
N VAL A 321 -6.03 14.64 15.76
CA VAL A 321 -6.21 13.31 15.20
C VAL A 321 -7.71 13.06 14.98
N VAL A 322 -8.09 12.57 13.79
CA VAL A 322 -9.46 12.15 13.52
C VAL A 322 -9.62 10.65 13.77
N GLU A 323 -10.22 10.31 14.91
CA GLU A 323 -10.35 8.92 15.35
C GLU A 323 -11.56 8.21 14.73
N TRP A 324 -11.56 6.88 14.79
CA TRP A 324 -12.66 6.05 14.28
C TRP A 324 -14.05 6.50 14.77
N GLY A 325 -14.19 6.83 16.05
CA GLY A 325 -15.46 7.24 16.65
C GLY A 325 -15.99 8.58 16.11
N GLU A 326 -15.08 9.47 15.75
CA GLU A 326 -15.39 10.78 15.16
C GLU A 326 -15.77 10.64 13.68
N CYS A 327 -15.12 9.69 13.01
CA CYS A 327 -15.24 9.42 11.59
C CYS A 327 -16.24 8.32 11.23
N ALA A 328 -17.04 7.81 12.18
CA ALA A 328 -17.95 6.68 11.96
C ALA A 328 -18.94 6.87 10.79
N SER A 329 -19.32 8.13 10.51
CA SER A 329 -20.18 8.50 9.37
C SER A 329 -19.42 9.00 8.12
N ALA A 330 -18.10 9.02 8.19
CA ALA A 330 -17.19 9.64 7.23
C ALA A 330 -15.99 8.72 6.92
N GLY A 331 -16.27 7.48 6.52
CA GLY A 331 -15.24 6.60 5.95
C GLY A 331 -14.56 5.66 6.93
N ALA A 332 -14.79 5.77 8.25
CA ALA A 332 -14.15 4.88 9.24
C ALA A 332 -14.56 3.39 9.16
N MET A 333 -15.57 3.07 8.35
CA MET A 333 -15.97 1.70 8.02
C MET A 333 -15.33 1.20 6.72
N ASN A 334 -14.45 1.97 6.09
CA ASN A 334 -13.68 1.53 4.94
C ASN A 334 -12.47 0.72 5.41
N LEU A 335 -12.09 -0.31 4.64
CA LEU A 335 -10.88 -1.09 4.94
C LEU A 335 -9.62 -0.21 4.97
N MET A 336 -9.57 0.82 4.14
CA MET A 336 -8.44 1.73 3.98
C MET A 336 -8.57 2.98 4.87
N PHE A 337 -9.39 2.98 5.92
CA PHE A 337 -9.28 4.04 6.92
C PHE A 337 -8.02 3.81 7.77
N TRP A 338 -7.26 4.87 8.07
CA TRP A 338 -5.95 4.78 8.71
C TRP A 338 -5.96 4.08 10.09
N MET A 339 -7.11 4.11 10.78
CA MET A 339 -7.26 3.52 12.10
C MET A 339 -8.08 2.24 12.07
N THR A 340 -7.60 1.20 12.76
CA THR A 340 -8.40 0.00 13.00
C THR A 340 -9.47 0.24 14.08
N PRO A 341 -10.69 -0.33 13.96
CA PRO A 341 -11.81 -0.07 14.88
C PRO A 341 -11.68 -0.81 16.23
N TYR A 342 -10.58 -0.60 16.96
CA TYR A 342 -10.16 -1.43 18.11
C TYR A 342 -11.25 -1.61 19.18
N ASP A 343 -11.98 -0.54 19.53
CA ASP A 343 -13.01 -0.56 20.58
C ASP A 343 -14.30 -1.30 20.18
N ASP A 344 -14.58 -1.42 18.88
CA ASP A 344 -15.80 -2.02 18.35
C ASP A 344 -15.54 -3.33 17.57
N LEU A 345 -14.33 -3.89 17.61
CA LEU A 345 -13.96 -5.18 16.98
C LEU A 345 -14.87 -6.37 17.38
N PHE A 346 -15.58 -6.26 18.52
CA PHE A 346 -16.52 -7.26 19.01
C PHE A 346 -17.96 -7.06 18.49
N THR A 347 -18.26 -5.86 17.98
CA THR A 347 -19.60 -5.35 17.65
C THR A 347 -19.77 -5.20 16.15
N VAL A 348 -18.75 -4.71 15.44
CA VAL A 348 -18.66 -4.77 13.98
C VAL A 348 -18.07 -6.12 13.61
N GLY A 349 -18.91 -7.07 13.18
CA GLY A 349 -18.40 -8.32 12.61
C GLY A 349 -17.44 -8.05 11.44
N ALA A 350 -16.61 -9.01 11.06
CA ALA A 350 -15.67 -8.86 9.92
C ALA A 350 -16.31 -8.49 8.57
N GLY A 351 -17.65 -8.46 8.46
CA GLY A 351 -18.37 -7.87 7.33
C GLY A 351 -18.66 -6.36 7.48
N GLY A 352 -18.00 -5.67 8.40
CA GLY A 352 -18.18 -4.24 8.66
C GLY A 352 -17.23 -3.33 7.90
N LEU A 353 -16.02 -3.80 7.59
CA LEU A 353 -15.05 -3.06 6.77
C LEU A 353 -15.18 -3.49 5.32
N SER A 354 -15.37 -2.54 4.41
CA SER A 354 -15.55 -2.81 2.98
C SER A 354 -14.75 -1.85 2.12
N LEU A 355 -14.31 -2.34 0.97
CA LEU A 355 -13.82 -1.51 -0.12
C LEU A 355 -15.00 -0.90 -0.91
N SER A 356 -14.79 0.30 -1.46
CA SER A 356 -15.73 1.00 -2.33
C SER A 356 -15.70 0.49 -3.77
N GLU A 357 -16.58 1.00 -4.63
CA GLU A 357 -16.62 0.62 -6.05
C GLU A 357 -15.41 1.19 -6.79
N ASP A 358 -15.01 2.43 -6.51
CA ASP A 358 -13.83 3.04 -7.10
C ASP A 358 -12.54 2.36 -6.58
N GLN A 359 -12.48 1.95 -5.30
CA GLN A 359 -11.35 1.18 -4.78
C GLN A 359 -11.23 -0.16 -5.49
N ARG A 360 -12.34 -0.89 -5.67
CA ARG A 360 -12.38 -2.09 -6.51
C ARG A 360 -11.87 -1.80 -7.92
N TRP A 361 -12.32 -0.72 -8.54
CA TRP A 361 -11.89 -0.34 -9.90
C TRP A 361 -10.38 -0.16 -10.01
N VAL A 362 -9.73 0.41 -8.98
CA VAL A 362 -8.27 0.57 -8.90
C VAL A 362 -7.60 -0.79 -8.78
N LEU A 363 -8.08 -1.64 -7.87
CA LEU A 363 -7.47 -2.95 -7.65
C LEU A 363 -7.52 -3.85 -8.89
N GLU A 364 -8.65 -3.91 -9.61
CA GLU A 364 -8.79 -4.70 -10.85
C GLU A 364 -7.80 -4.28 -11.96
N ARG A 365 -7.21 -3.08 -11.83
CA ARG A 365 -6.23 -2.52 -12.75
C ARG A 365 -4.80 -2.74 -12.29
N ASN A 366 -4.54 -3.32 -11.13
CA ASN A 366 -3.16 -3.61 -10.73
C ASN A 366 -2.63 -4.84 -11.51
N PRO A 367 -1.45 -4.78 -12.17
CA PRO A 367 -0.82 -5.91 -12.86
C PRO A 367 -0.57 -7.16 -12.00
N ALA A 368 -0.52 -7.04 -10.67
CA ALA A 368 -0.40 -8.18 -9.76
C ALA A 368 -1.71 -8.99 -9.64
N ILE A 369 -2.87 -8.41 -9.98
CA ILE A 369 -4.14 -9.13 -10.04
C ILE A 369 -4.20 -9.90 -11.35
N GLU A 370 -4.45 -11.20 -11.30
CA GLU A 370 -4.62 -12.05 -12.46
C GLU A 370 -6.08 -12.05 -12.91
N TYR A 371 -6.31 -12.09 -14.23
CA TYR A 371 -7.61 -12.47 -14.77
C TYR A 371 -7.77 -13.98 -14.70
N ALA A 372 -8.95 -14.44 -14.30
CA ALA A 372 -9.27 -15.85 -14.19
C ALA A 372 -10.58 -16.17 -14.90
N ALA A 373 -10.64 -17.34 -15.54
CA ALA A 373 -11.87 -17.92 -16.02
C ALA A 373 -12.74 -18.40 -14.84
N ASP A 374 -14.06 -18.48 -15.05
CA ASP A 374 -15.00 -19.10 -14.12
C ASP A 374 -14.56 -20.57 -13.88
N PRO A 375 -14.35 -21.01 -12.63
CA PRO A 375 -13.80 -22.34 -12.30
C PRO A 375 -14.55 -23.56 -12.85
#